data_AF-A0A2S0K5J6-F1
#
_entry.id   AF-A0A2S0K5J6-F1
#
_cell.length_a   1.000
_cell.length_b   1.000
_cell.length_c   1.000
_cell.angle_alpha   90.00
_cell.angle_beta   90.00
_cell.angle_gamma   90.00
#
_symmetry.space_group_name_H-M   'P 1'
#
loop_
_entity.id
_entity.type
_entity.pdbx_description
1 polymer ?
#
loop_
_entity_poly.entity_id
_entity_poly.type
_entity_poly.pdbx_seq_one_letter_code
_entity_poly.pdbx_strand_id
1 'polypeptide(L)'
;MKKFVQIVDNTAYWIFDAEELPPYPNVEDFLEITGRNDIQEGWDYNRETGEFTAPVIPEATPIEPQPTLEEMQAKTLLNTEVLLAMKNIGV
;
A
#
# COMPACT_ATOMS: atom_id res chain seq x y z
N MET A 1 -3.71 -14.28 28.99
CA MET A 1 -4.42 -13.73 27.82
C MET A 1 -3.75 -14.33 26.60
N LYS A 2 -4.54 -14.91 25.69
CA LYS A 2 -4.06 -15.53 24.46
C LYS A 2 -4.20 -14.56 23.32
N LYS A 3 -3.38 -14.73 22.28
CA LYS A 3 -3.46 -13.94 21.05
C LYS A 3 -3.88 -14.84 19.91
N PHE A 4 -4.85 -14.40 19.12
CA PHE A 4 -5.37 -15.14 17.98
C PHE A 4 -5.20 -14.31 16.71
N VAL A 5 -5.03 -14.99 15.59
CA VAL A 5 -5.06 -14.41 14.25
C VAL A 5 -6.07 -15.16 13.40
N GLN A 6 -6.89 -14.43 12.66
CA GLN A 6 -7.74 -14.99 11.61
C GLN A 6 -6.97 -15.03 10.29
N ILE A 7 -7.01 -16.17 9.60
CA ILE A 7 -6.41 -16.36 8.27
C ILE A 7 -7.50 -16.33 7.21
N VAL A 8 -7.45 -15.35 6.32
CA VAL A 8 -8.36 -15.22 5.17
C VAL A 8 -7.50 -15.16 3.91
N ASP A 9 -7.75 -16.05 2.94
CA ASP A 9 -6.97 -16.11 1.68
C ASP A 9 -5.45 -16.10 1.90
N ASN A 10 -4.98 -16.96 2.81
CA ASN A 10 -3.58 -17.06 3.23
C ASN A 10 -2.99 -15.75 3.77
N THR A 11 -3.81 -14.84 4.29
CA THR A 11 -3.37 -13.58 4.88
C THR A 11 -3.78 -13.51 6.35
N ALA A 12 -2.89 -13.03 7.22
CA ALA A 12 -3.19 -12.64 8.58
C ALA A 12 -4.14 -11.43 8.58
N TYR A 13 -5.44 -11.69 8.60
CA TYR A 13 -6.46 -10.67 8.37
C TYR A 13 -6.77 -9.83 9.61
N TRP A 14 -6.90 -10.47 10.77
CA TRP A 14 -7.29 -9.81 12.00
C TRP A 14 -6.62 -10.45 13.21
N ILE A 15 -5.98 -9.64 14.06
CA ILE A 15 -5.30 -10.10 15.28
C ILE A 15 -6.00 -9.52 16.51
N PHE A 16 -6.28 -10.36 17.51
CA PHE A 16 -6.89 -9.92 18.76
C PHE A 16 -6.44 -10.75 19.96
N ASP A 17 -6.61 -10.19 21.16
CA ASP A 17 -6.35 -10.87 22.42
C ASP A 17 -7.67 -11.32 23.07
N ALA A 18 -7.73 -12.57 23.54
CA ALA A 18 -8.87 -13.13 24.26
C ALA A 18 -8.42 -14.21 25.26
N GLU A 19 -9.27 -14.56 26.23
CA GLU A 19 -8.98 -15.72 27.10
C GLU A 19 -9.11 -17.04 26.34
N GLU A 20 -10.15 -17.15 25.52
CA GLU A 20 -10.46 -18.27 24.66
C GLU A 20 -11.03 -17.76 23.33
N LEU A 21 -10.92 -18.59 22.28
CA LEU A 21 -11.48 -18.26 20.97
C LEU A 21 -13.02 -18.22 21.08
N PRO A 22 -13.67 -17.10 20.74
CA PRO A 22 -15.13 -17.03 20.73
C PRO A 22 -15.75 -18.02 19.74
N PRO A 23 -17.03 -18.42 19.90
CA PRO A 23 -17.68 -19.43 19.08
C PRO A 23 -18.08 -18.88 17.69
N TYR A 24 -17.09 -18.50 16.89
CA TYR A 24 -17.28 -18.08 15.51
C TYR A 24 -17.63 -19.28 14.61
N PRO A 25 -18.39 -19.09 13.52
CA PRO A 25 -18.74 -20.18 12.61
C PRO A 25 -17.51 -20.79 11.90
N ASN A 26 -16.45 -20.01 11.71
CA ASN A 26 -15.24 -20.42 10.97
C ASN A 26 -14.03 -20.57 11.91
N VAL A 27 -14.18 -21.30 13.02
CA VAL A 27 -13.10 -21.45 14.03
C VAL A 27 -11.78 -22.00 13.45
N GLU A 28 -11.85 -22.77 12.36
CA GLU A 28 -10.70 -23.36 11.68
C GLU A 28 -9.79 -22.36 10.96
N ASP A 29 -10.29 -21.15 10.70
CA ASP A 29 -9.49 -20.05 10.15
C ASP A 29 -8.72 -19.29 11.24
N PHE A 30 -8.90 -19.61 12.52
CA PHE A 30 -8.20 -18.94 13.62
C PHE A 30 -7.01 -19.77 14.11
N LEU A 31 -5.88 -19.11 14.29
CA LEU A 31 -4.67 -19.68 14.87
C LEU A 31 -4.31 -18.96 16.16
N GLU A 32 -3.93 -19.72 17.19
CA GLU A 32 -3.35 -19.14 18.41
C GLU A 32 -1.88 -18.78 18.15
N ILE A 33 -1.53 -17.52 18.34
CA ILE A 33 -0.20 -16.95 18.15
C ILE A 33 0.36 -16.35 19.45
N THR A 34 -0.09 -16.85 20.60
CA THR A 34 0.39 -16.42 21.92
C THR A 34 1.92 -16.51 22.01
N GLY A 35 2.58 -15.40 22.33
CA GLY A 35 4.05 -15.31 22.40
C GLY A 35 4.73 -14.88 21.09
N ARG A 36 4.02 -14.90 19.96
CA ARG A 36 4.48 -14.34 18.68
C ARG A 36 4.02 -12.91 18.52
N ASN A 37 4.88 -11.98 18.91
CA ASN A 37 4.64 -10.54 18.78
C ASN A 37 5.22 -9.94 17.50
N ASP A 38 5.86 -10.77 16.68
CA ASP A 38 6.42 -10.43 15.37
C ASP A 38 5.35 -10.39 14.27
N ILE A 39 4.30 -11.21 14.39
CA ILE A 39 3.22 -11.30 13.39
C ILE A 39 2.39 -10.01 13.40
N GLN A 40 2.11 -9.49 12.21
CA GLN A 40 1.23 -8.34 12.01
C GLN A 40 0.13 -8.66 11.01
N GLU A 41 -0.93 -7.87 11.05
CA GLU A 41 -1.99 -7.92 10.05
C GLU A 41 -1.42 -7.61 8.65
N GLY A 42 -1.94 -8.30 7.63
CA GLY A 42 -1.48 -8.20 6.25
C GLY A 42 -0.26 -9.05 5.91
N TRP A 43 0.28 -9.82 6.85
CA TRP A 43 1.32 -10.82 6.55
C TRP A 43 0.74 -12.02 5.82
N ASP A 44 1.47 -12.53 4.83
CA ASP A 44 1.15 -13.78 4.17
C ASP A 44 1.39 -14.95 5.14
N TYR A 45 0.51 -15.94 5.11
CA TYR A 45 0.57 -17.16 5.90
C TYR A 45 0.59 -18.38 4.98
N ASN A 46 1.66 -19.15 5.03
CA ASN A 46 1.78 -20.39 4.30
C ASN A 46 1.13 -21.53 5.11
N ARG A 47 -0.03 -22.03 4.66
CA ARG A 47 -0.77 -23.12 5.33
C ARG A 47 0.00 -24.47 5.33
N GLU A 48 0.96 -24.68 4.42
CA GLU A 48 1.75 -25.91 4.34
C GLU A 48 2.92 -25.91 5.34
N THR A 49 3.59 -24.76 5.52
CA THR A 49 4.77 -24.64 6.39
C THR A 49 4.45 -24.05 7.77
N GLY A 50 3.32 -23.36 7.91
CA GLY A 50 2.94 -22.64 9.13
C GLY A 50 3.71 -21.32 9.32
N GLU A 51 4.39 -20.83 8.29
CA GLU A 51 5.21 -19.62 8.36
C GLU A 51 4.43 -18.37 7.99
N PHE A 52 4.75 -17.26 8.67
CA PHE A 52 4.24 -15.93 8.33
C PHE A 52 5.36 -15.11 7.69
N THR A 53 5.06 -14.42 6.60
CA THR A 53 6.01 -13.56 5.86
C THR A 53 5.44 -12.17 5.69
N ALA A 54 6.27 -11.16 5.95
CA ALA A 54 5.88 -9.77 5.73
C ALA A 54 5.58 -9.51 4.24
N PRO A 55 4.56 -8.71 3.93
CA PRO A 55 4.24 -8.39 2.54
C PRO A 55 5.39 -7.58 1.92
N VAL A 56 5.70 -7.85 0.66
CA VAL A 56 6.67 -7.06 -0.10
C VAL A 56 6.00 -5.76 -0.52
N ILE A 57 6.25 -4.68 0.23
CA ILE A 57 5.80 -3.34 -0.15
C ILE A 57 6.70 -2.88 -1.31
N PRO A 58 6.17 -2.65 -2.53
CA PRO A 58 6.97 -2.11 -3.61
C PRO A 58 7.51 -0.74 -3.19
N GLU A 59 8.79 -0.49 -3.45
CA GLU A 59 9.35 0.85 -3.26
C GLU A 59 8.52 1.87 -4.05
N ALA A 60 8.26 3.02 -3.43
CA ALA A 60 7.61 4.11 -4.12
C ALA A 60 8.44 4.48 -5.35
N THR A 61 7.83 4.46 -6.53
CA THR A 61 8.50 4.97 -7.73
C THR A 61 8.82 6.45 -7.51
N PRO A 62 10.02 6.93 -7.85
CA PRO A 62 10.32 8.35 -7.81
C PRO A 62 9.29 9.11 -8.64
N ILE A 63 8.53 9.99 -8.00
CA ILE A 63 7.66 10.93 -8.71
C ILE A 63 8.55 11.91 -9.48
N GLU A 64 8.40 11.95 -10.81
CA GLU A 64 9.02 13.01 -11.60
C GLU A 64 8.50 14.37 -11.11
N PRO A 65 9.37 15.39 -10.97
CA PRO A 65 8.93 16.71 -10.56
C PRO A 65 7.93 17.25 -11.59
N GLN A 66 6.71 17.54 -11.13
CA GLN A 66 5.75 18.25 -11.96
C GLN A 66 6.18 19.72 -12.10
N PRO A 67 6.00 20.34 -13.27
CA PRO A 67 6.33 21.75 -13.46
C PRO A 67 5.52 22.62 -12.51
N THR A 68 6.15 23.65 -11.94
CA THR A 68 5.46 24.59 -11.05
C THR A 68 4.50 25.50 -11.83
N LEU A 69 3.62 26.20 -11.12
CA LEU A 69 2.73 27.18 -11.74
C LEU A 69 3.51 28.28 -12.46
N GLU A 70 4.63 28.71 -11.87
CA GLU A 70 5.53 29.71 -12.42
C GLU A 70 6.18 29.21 -13.73
N GLU A 71 6.63 27.96 -13.77
CA GLU A 71 7.19 27.35 -14.98
C GLU A 71 6.13 27.22 -16.09
N MET A 72 4.90 26.86 -15.73
CA MET A 72 3.78 26.81 -16.68
C MET A 72 3.43 28.20 -17.22
N GLN A 73 3.42 29.22 -16.37
CA GLN A 73 3.18 30.61 -16.78
C GLN A 73 4.30 31.13 -17.69
N ALA A 74 5.56 30.89 -17.33
CA ALA A 74 6.71 31.27 -18.15
C ALA A 74 6.69 30.60 -19.53
N LYS A 75 6.36 29.30 -19.58
CA LYS A 75 6.21 28.57 -20.84
C LYS A 75 5.06 29.10 -21.69
N THR A 76 3.94 29.46 -21.07
CA THR A 76 2.78 30.03 -21.77
C THR A 76 3.10 31.39 -22.37
N LEU A 77 3.79 32.25 -21.61
CA LEU A 77 4.23 33.55 -22.09
C LEU A 77 5.17 33.40 -23.29
N LEU A 78 6.21 32.56 -23.16
CA LEU A 78 7.16 32.29 -24.23
C LEU A 78 6.48 31.76 -25.50
N ASN A 79 5.58 30.77 -25.35
CA ASN A 79 4.83 30.22 -26.49
C ASN A 79 4.00 31.29 -27.19
N THR A 80 3.39 32.21 -26.43
CA THR A 80 2.58 33.30 -26.98
C THR A 80 3.45 34.28 -27.76
N GLU A 81 4.62 34.66 -27.23
CA GLU A 81 5.56 35.54 -27.92
C GLU A 81 6.06 34.94 -29.24
N VAL A 82 6.38 33.64 -29.24
CA VAL A 82 6.80 32.92 -30.44
C VAL A 82 5.68 32.90 -31.49
N LEU A 83 4.45 32.56 -31.10
CA LEU A 83 3.30 32.55 -32.02
C LEU A 83 3.02 33.92 -32.62
N LEU A 84 3.14 34.98 -31.80
CA LEU A 84 2.98 36.36 -32.28
C LEU A 84 4.10 36.74 -33.25
N ALA A 85 5.35 36.37 -32.97
CA ALA A 85 6.47 36.60 -33.86
C ALA A 85 6.29 35.88 -35.20
N MET A 86 5.90 34.60 -35.19
CA MET A 86 5.62 33.79 -36.39
C MET A 86 4.51 34.43 -37.24
N LYS A 87 3.40 34.82 -36.58
CA LYS A 87 2.29 35.55 -37.22
C LYS A 87 2.77 36.86 -37.87
N ASN A 88 3.66 37.59 -37.20
CA ASN A 88 4.16 38.88 -37.70
C ASN A 88 5.12 38.73 -38.89
N ILE A 89 5.82 37.59 -39.01
CA ILE A 89 6.71 37.29 -40.15
C ILE A 89 6.03 36.45 -41.25
N GLY A 90 4.72 36.16 -41.10
CA GLY A 90 3.91 35.48 -42.12
C GLY A 90 4.16 33.97 -42.23
N VAL A 91 4.59 33.31 -41.15
CA VAL A 91 4.71 31.85 -41.03
C VAL A 91 3.54 31.28 -40.24
#